data_AF-A0A7V3U1Z6-F1
#
_entry.id   AF-A0A7V3U1Z6-F1
#
_cell.length_a   1.000
_cell.length_b   1.000
_cell.length_c   1.000
_cell.angle_alpha   90.00
_cell.angle_beta   90.00
_cell.angle_gamma   90.00
#
_symmetry.space_group_name_H-M   'P 1'
#
loop_
_entity.id
_entity.type
_entity.pdbx_description
1 polymer ?
#
loop_
_entity_poly.entity_id
_entity_poly.type
_entity_poly.pdbx_seq_one_letter_code
_entity_poly.pdbx_strand_id
1 'polypeptide(L)'
;MSASNTPRPWLFRTYAGHSTAAASNALYRDNLAKGQTGLSVAFDLPTQTGYDSDHELAKGEVGKVGVPVNHLGDMRALFADIPLEQMNTSMTINATAPWLLSLYIAAAEEQGADVSKLQGTVQNDIIKEYLSRGTYICPPKPSLRMITDIAAYTREHLPKWNPMNVCSYHLQEAGATPEEELAFALATATAVLDDLKGKVPDEHFPAMVGRISFFVNAGIRFVTE
;
A
#
# COMPACT_ATOMS: atom_id res chain seq x y z
N MET A 1 24.83 -26.57 14.71
CA MET A 1 25.02 -25.12 14.55
C MET A 1 23.73 -24.47 15.02
N SER A 2 23.71 -23.87 16.21
CA SER A 2 22.50 -23.20 16.71
C SER A 2 22.23 -21.97 15.85
N ALA A 3 21.04 -21.87 15.26
CA ALA A 3 20.57 -20.62 14.67
C ALA A 3 20.75 -19.51 15.71
N SER A 4 21.49 -18.44 15.37
CA SER A 4 21.67 -17.36 16.31
C SER A 4 20.29 -16.76 16.61
N ASN A 5 19.96 -16.65 17.89
CA ASN A 5 18.71 -16.06 18.37
C ASN A 5 18.76 -14.51 18.28
N THR A 6 19.50 -13.99 17.31
CA THR A 6 19.68 -12.56 17.09
C THR A 6 18.42 -12.04 16.39
N PRO A 7 17.67 -11.11 16.97
CA PRO A 7 16.49 -10.56 16.32
C PRO A 7 16.89 -9.94 14.98
N ARG A 8 16.11 -10.24 13.93
CA ARG A 8 16.29 -9.60 12.62
C ARG A 8 15.97 -8.10 12.76
N PRO A 9 16.80 -7.19 12.24
CA PRO A 9 16.50 -5.76 12.27
C PRO A 9 15.25 -5.45 11.43
N TRP A 10 14.64 -4.29 11.69
CA TRP A 10 13.53 -3.80 10.87
C TRP A 10 13.97 -3.51 9.43
N LEU A 11 13.01 -3.54 8.51
CA LEU A 11 13.24 -3.21 7.11
C LEU A 11 13.32 -1.68 6.94
N PHE A 12 14.29 -1.20 6.17
CA PHE A 12 14.37 0.20 5.77
C PHE A 12 13.62 0.39 4.45
N ARG A 13 12.50 1.13 4.50
CA ARG A 13 11.69 1.49 3.34
C ARG A 13 11.54 2.99 3.25
N THR A 14 12.24 3.59 2.31
CA THR A 14 12.08 5.02 2.03
C THR A 14 10.88 5.21 1.12
N TYR A 15 9.92 6.02 1.57
CA TYR A 15 8.79 6.47 0.77
C TYR A 15 9.30 7.46 -0.28
N ALA A 16 9.12 7.12 -1.57
CA ALA A 16 9.67 7.89 -2.67
C ALA A 16 8.79 7.77 -3.92
N GLY A 17 8.87 8.78 -4.77
CA GLY A 17 8.16 8.88 -6.04
C GLY A 17 7.90 10.35 -6.35
N HIS A 18 8.32 10.82 -7.53
CA HIS A 18 8.04 12.18 -7.99
C HIS A 18 8.27 12.30 -9.50
N SER A 19 7.69 13.34 -10.10
CA SER A 19 7.88 13.70 -11.51
C SER A 19 7.32 12.65 -12.47
N THR A 20 8.13 11.67 -12.90
CA THR A 20 7.74 10.68 -13.91
C THR A 20 8.09 9.27 -13.45
N ALA A 21 7.51 8.26 -14.09
CA ALA A 21 7.82 6.85 -13.81
C ALA A 21 9.31 6.54 -13.99
N ALA A 22 9.93 7.05 -15.07
CA ALA A 22 11.36 6.84 -15.33
C ALA A 22 12.26 7.53 -14.29
N ALA A 23 11.92 8.76 -13.87
CA ALA A 23 12.68 9.46 -12.83
C ALA A 23 12.56 8.75 -11.47
N SER A 24 11.35 8.29 -11.13
CA SER A 24 11.10 7.53 -9.90
C SER A 24 11.83 6.18 -9.92
N ASN A 25 11.86 5.49 -11.06
CA ASN A 25 12.66 4.28 -11.25
C ASN A 25 14.15 4.51 -10.99
N ALA A 26 14.72 5.56 -11.58
CA ALA A 26 16.14 5.90 -11.38
C ALA A 26 16.45 6.14 -9.89
N LEU A 27 15.56 6.85 -9.18
CA LEU A 27 15.66 7.06 -7.73
C LEU A 27 15.57 5.74 -6.95
N TYR A 28 14.65 4.83 -7.31
CA TYR A 28 14.54 3.53 -6.66
C TYR A 28 15.82 2.70 -6.83
N ARG A 29 16.38 2.65 -8.05
CA ARG A 29 17.60 1.91 -8.33
C ARG A 29 18.82 2.48 -7.57
N ASP A 30 18.94 3.81 -7.49
CA ASP A 30 19.98 4.46 -6.70
C ASP A 30 19.86 4.13 -5.19
N ASN A 31 18.64 4.17 -4.65
CA ASN A 31 18.39 3.82 -3.25
C ASN A 31 18.67 2.34 -2.95
N LEU A 32 18.28 1.43 -3.85
CA LEU A 32 18.59 -0.01 -3.73
C LEU A 32 20.11 -0.24 -3.75
N ALA A 33 20.84 0.45 -4.62
CA ALA A 33 22.31 0.39 -4.66
C ALA A 33 22.97 0.90 -3.36
N LYS A 34 22.30 1.80 -2.63
CA LYS A 34 22.73 2.35 -1.33
C LYS A 34 22.27 1.51 -0.12
N GLY A 35 21.65 0.34 -0.34
CA GLY A 35 21.29 -0.61 0.71
C GLY A 35 19.85 -0.53 1.19
N GLN A 36 18.96 0.19 0.51
CA GLN A 36 17.52 0.07 0.74
C GLN A 36 17.06 -1.35 0.44
N THR A 37 16.27 -1.95 1.33
CA THR A 37 15.88 -3.39 1.25
C THR A 37 14.44 -3.63 0.83
N GLY A 38 13.65 -2.56 0.65
CA GLY A 38 12.30 -2.63 0.12
C GLY A 38 11.87 -1.31 -0.49
N LEU A 39 10.92 -1.35 -1.42
CA LEU A 39 10.40 -0.17 -2.09
C LEU A 39 9.14 0.34 -1.38
N SER A 40 8.92 1.65 -1.44
CA SER A 40 7.69 2.29 -0.97
C SER A 40 7.30 3.39 -1.95
N VAL A 41 6.26 3.15 -2.73
CA VAL A 41 5.86 3.97 -3.89
C VAL A 41 4.87 5.04 -3.45
N ALA A 42 5.23 6.29 -3.75
CA ALA A 42 4.37 7.47 -3.64
C ALA A 42 3.71 7.79 -4.98
N PHE A 43 2.37 7.73 -5.06
CA PHE A 43 1.63 8.09 -6.28
C PHE A 43 1.20 9.54 -6.26
N ASP A 44 1.03 10.17 -7.42
CA ASP A 44 0.53 11.54 -7.49
C ASP A 44 -0.97 11.64 -7.12
N LEU A 45 -1.46 12.87 -6.96
CA LEU A 45 -2.85 13.09 -6.54
C LEU A 45 -3.87 12.60 -7.58
N PRO A 46 -3.70 12.83 -8.90
CA PRO A 46 -4.57 12.23 -9.93
C PRO A 46 -4.67 10.71 -9.83
N THR A 47 -3.54 10.00 -9.72
CA THR A 47 -3.52 8.53 -9.58
C THR A 47 -4.23 8.07 -8.30
N GLN A 48 -4.06 8.81 -7.19
CA GLN A 48 -4.74 8.52 -5.92
C GLN A 48 -6.26 8.72 -6.01
N THR A 49 -6.72 9.67 -6.83
CA THR A 49 -8.12 10.06 -6.96
C THR A 49 -8.82 9.47 -8.19
N GLY A 50 -8.12 8.63 -8.96
CA GLY A 50 -8.70 7.88 -10.08
C GLY A 50 -8.83 8.68 -11.39
N TYR A 51 -8.04 9.73 -11.56
CA TYR A 51 -7.97 10.50 -12.79
C TYR A 51 -6.72 10.17 -13.59
N ASP A 52 -6.90 10.05 -14.91
CA ASP A 52 -5.80 10.07 -15.86
C ASP A 52 -5.14 11.46 -15.91
N SER A 53 -3.88 11.50 -16.32
CA SER A 53 -3.06 12.71 -16.35
C SER A 53 -3.57 13.80 -17.30
N ASP A 54 -4.37 13.44 -18.30
CA ASP A 54 -4.99 14.36 -19.26
C ASP A 54 -6.41 14.82 -18.84
N HIS A 55 -6.93 14.31 -17.72
CA HIS A 55 -8.22 14.74 -17.18
C HIS A 55 -8.16 16.20 -16.71
N GLU A 56 -9.24 16.96 -16.93
CA GLU A 56 -9.30 18.39 -16.60
C GLU A 56 -8.97 18.68 -15.13
N LEU A 57 -9.48 17.85 -14.22
CA LEU A 57 -9.23 17.97 -12.77
C LEU A 57 -7.82 17.53 -12.33
N ALA A 58 -7.06 16.85 -13.19
CA ALA A 58 -5.67 16.47 -12.91
C ALA A 58 -4.69 17.62 -13.20
N LYS A 59 -5.13 18.63 -13.95
CA LYS A 59 -4.28 19.71 -14.43
C LYS A 59 -3.58 20.42 -13.26
N GLY A 60 -2.26 20.42 -13.33
CA GLY A 60 -1.41 21.04 -12.32
C GLY A 60 -1.00 20.09 -11.19
N GLU A 61 -1.64 18.93 -11.00
CA GLU A 61 -1.29 17.99 -9.92
C GLU A 61 -0.47 16.77 -10.38
N VAL A 62 -0.40 16.56 -11.70
CA VAL A 62 0.36 15.46 -12.33
C VAL A 62 1.83 15.50 -11.89
N GLY A 63 2.29 14.42 -11.27
CA GLY A 63 3.69 14.23 -10.87
C GLY A 63 4.22 15.14 -9.75
N LYS A 64 3.38 15.99 -9.14
CA LYS A 64 3.82 16.96 -8.10
C LYS A 64 4.24 16.29 -6.80
N VAL A 65 3.40 15.37 -6.31
CA VAL A 65 3.52 14.77 -4.97
C VAL A 65 3.81 13.27 -5.00
N GLY A 66 4.06 12.73 -6.19
CA GLY A 66 4.24 11.31 -6.42
C GLY A 66 4.47 10.99 -7.90
N VAL A 67 4.57 9.72 -8.24
CA VAL A 67 4.62 9.25 -9.62
C VAL A 67 3.21 9.19 -10.24
N PRO A 68 3.00 9.71 -11.47
CA PRO A 68 1.77 9.46 -12.23
C PRO A 68 1.77 8.04 -12.80
N VAL A 69 0.67 7.31 -12.63
CA VAL A 69 0.47 5.98 -13.23
C VAL A 69 -0.94 5.90 -13.81
N ASN A 70 -1.04 5.97 -15.13
CA ASN A 70 -2.31 5.96 -15.86
C ASN A 70 -2.62 4.55 -16.39
N HIS A 71 -1.57 3.85 -16.86
CA HIS A 71 -1.71 2.56 -17.52
C HIS A 71 -0.50 1.65 -17.27
N LEU A 72 -0.58 0.40 -17.76
CA LEU A 72 0.48 -0.61 -17.61
C LEU A 72 1.86 -0.13 -18.11
N GLY A 73 1.91 0.71 -19.15
CA GLY A 73 3.16 1.28 -19.65
C GLY A 73 3.94 2.10 -18.61
N ASP A 74 3.24 2.80 -17.72
CA ASP A 74 3.85 3.58 -16.65
C ASP A 74 4.38 2.66 -15.55
N MET A 75 3.63 1.60 -15.24
CA MET A 75 4.06 0.59 -14.28
C MET A 75 5.32 -0.15 -14.76
N ARG A 76 5.39 -0.48 -16.06
CA ARG A 76 6.60 -1.03 -16.69
C ARG A 76 7.78 -0.08 -16.55
N ALA A 77 7.60 1.20 -16.87
CA ALA A 77 8.64 2.21 -16.76
C ALA A 77 9.11 2.39 -15.30
N LEU A 78 8.18 2.35 -14.35
CA LEU A 78 8.44 2.51 -12.92
C LEU A 78 9.31 1.38 -12.35
N PHE A 79 9.15 0.16 -12.87
CA PHE A 79 9.85 -1.04 -12.40
C PHE A 79 10.81 -1.64 -13.43
N ALA A 80 11.20 -0.87 -14.45
CA ALA A 80 12.25 -1.27 -15.39
C ALA A 80 13.54 -1.62 -14.64
N ASP A 81 14.17 -2.74 -15.01
CA ASP A 81 15.38 -3.27 -14.37
C ASP A 81 15.28 -3.51 -12.84
N ILE A 82 14.07 -3.62 -12.30
CA ILE A 82 13.80 -4.00 -10.91
C ILE A 82 13.03 -5.33 -10.90
N PRO A 83 13.64 -6.44 -10.42
CA PRO A 83 13.00 -7.76 -10.45
C PRO A 83 11.90 -7.86 -9.37
N LEU A 84 10.64 -7.71 -9.77
CA LEU A 84 9.51 -7.61 -8.84
C LEU A 84 9.31 -8.83 -7.94
N GLU A 85 9.62 -10.05 -8.42
CA GLU A 85 9.56 -11.29 -7.61
C GLU A 85 10.48 -11.23 -6.36
N GLN A 86 11.60 -10.50 -6.47
CA GLN A 86 12.62 -10.40 -5.43
C GLN A 86 12.42 -9.19 -4.52
N MET A 87 11.53 -8.26 -4.91
CA MET A 87 11.29 -7.04 -4.15
C MET A 87 10.25 -7.24 -3.07
N ASN A 88 10.40 -6.43 -2.02
CA ASN A 88 9.33 -6.19 -1.09
C ASN A 88 8.79 -4.77 -1.33
N THR A 89 7.63 -4.67 -1.97
CA THR A 89 7.09 -3.38 -2.46
C THR A 89 5.89 -2.94 -1.63
N SER A 90 5.95 -1.74 -1.06
CA SER A 90 4.81 -1.07 -0.46
C SER A 90 4.23 -0.07 -1.47
N MET A 91 2.91 -0.07 -1.65
CA MET A 91 2.18 0.90 -2.46
C MET A 91 1.25 1.71 -1.55
N THR A 92 1.58 2.97 -1.33
CA THR A 92 0.75 3.90 -0.54
C THR A 92 -0.41 4.38 -1.40
N ILE A 93 -1.38 3.50 -1.60
CA ILE A 93 -2.54 3.72 -2.46
C ILE A 93 -3.79 3.14 -1.81
N ASN A 94 -4.92 3.83 -1.95
CA ASN A 94 -6.17 3.52 -1.23
C ASN A 94 -7.33 3.28 -2.19
N ALA A 95 -8.08 4.31 -2.59
CA ALA A 95 -9.28 4.14 -3.41
C ALA A 95 -9.02 3.44 -4.75
N THR A 96 -7.86 3.69 -5.36
CA THR A 96 -7.41 3.04 -6.60
C THR A 96 -6.53 1.82 -6.38
N ALA A 97 -6.37 1.33 -5.14
CA ALA A 97 -5.55 0.16 -4.84
C ALA A 97 -5.87 -1.08 -5.69
N PRO A 98 -7.15 -1.43 -6.01
CA PRO A 98 -7.44 -2.59 -6.85
C PRO A 98 -6.83 -2.45 -8.25
N TRP A 99 -6.87 -1.25 -8.81
CA TRP A 99 -6.31 -0.94 -10.12
C TRP A 99 -4.78 -0.95 -10.11
N LEU A 100 -4.14 -0.28 -9.16
CA LEU A 100 -2.68 -0.22 -9.12
C LEU A 100 -2.07 -1.59 -8.80
N LEU A 101 -2.74 -2.40 -7.96
CA LEU A 101 -2.31 -3.77 -7.71
C LEU A 101 -2.43 -4.64 -8.95
N SER A 102 -3.50 -4.51 -9.76
CA SER A 102 -3.62 -5.29 -11.00
C SER A 102 -2.54 -4.93 -12.02
N LEU A 103 -2.21 -3.64 -12.17
CA LEU A 103 -1.09 -3.20 -13.01
C LEU A 103 0.25 -3.72 -12.51
N TYR A 104 0.48 -3.73 -11.18
CA TYR A 104 1.69 -4.28 -10.58
C TYR A 104 1.84 -5.77 -10.84
N ILE A 105 0.75 -6.55 -10.68
CA ILE A 105 0.73 -7.99 -10.98
C ILE A 105 1.05 -8.23 -12.47
N ALA A 106 0.37 -7.52 -13.38
CA ALA A 106 0.59 -7.67 -14.82
C ALA A 106 2.04 -7.33 -15.22
N ALA A 107 2.62 -6.27 -14.64
CA ALA A 107 4.03 -5.94 -14.86
C ALA A 107 4.97 -7.03 -14.33
N ALA A 108 4.65 -7.67 -13.20
CA ALA A 108 5.43 -8.78 -12.67
C ALA A 108 5.32 -10.05 -13.54
N GLU A 109 4.13 -10.36 -14.05
CA GLU A 109 3.91 -11.48 -14.97
C GLU A 109 4.71 -11.30 -16.26
N GLU A 110 4.78 -10.08 -16.81
CA GLU A 110 5.61 -9.77 -17.98
C GLU A 110 7.12 -9.88 -17.74
N GLN A 111 7.56 -9.73 -16.48
CA GLN A 111 8.93 -10.05 -16.07
C GLN A 111 9.17 -11.57 -15.90
N GLY A 112 8.11 -12.39 -16.04
CA GLY A 112 8.16 -13.84 -15.82
C GLY A 112 8.09 -14.26 -14.35
N ALA A 113 7.61 -13.38 -13.45
CA ALA A 113 7.49 -13.69 -12.03
C ALA A 113 6.38 -14.71 -11.76
N ASP A 114 6.63 -15.59 -10.80
CA ASP A 114 5.57 -16.35 -10.12
C ASP A 114 4.87 -15.43 -9.12
N VAL A 115 3.65 -15.00 -9.47
CA VAL A 115 2.87 -14.03 -8.68
C VAL A 115 2.65 -14.48 -7.24
N SER A 116 2.62 -15.79 -6.97
CA SER A 116 2.45 -16.32 -5.61
C SER A 116 3.64 -15.99 -4.67
N LYS A 117 4.79 -15.64 -5.23
CA LYS A 117 5.99 -15.23 -4.49
C LYS A 117 6.07 -13.73 -4.25
N LEU A 118 5.24 -12.92 -4.91
CA LEU A 118 5.26 -11.46 -4.76
C LEU A 118 5.05 -11.08 -3.30
N GLN A 119 5.93 -10.22 -2.81
CA GLN A 119 5.92 -9.72 -1.44
C GLN A 119 5.69 -8.22 -1.46
N GLY A 120 4.74 -7.78 -0.65
CA GLY A 120 4.41 -6.36 -0.62
C GLY A 120 3.21 -6.04 0.22
N THR A 121 2.79 -4.79 0.12
CA THR A 121 1.68 -4.24 0.85
C THR A 121 0.99 -3.19 -0.02
N VAL A 122 -0.34 -3.23 -0.10
CA VAL A 122 -1.13 -2.04 -0.48
C VAL A 122 -1.64 -1.39 0.80
N GLN A 123 -1.71 -0.06 0.85
CA GLN A 123 -2.29 0.61 2.02
C GLN A 123 -3.77 0.24 2.17
N ASN A 124 -4.56 0.42 1.10
CA ASN A 124 -5.94 -0.08 1.00
C ASN A 124 -6.81 0.22 2.23
N ASP A 125 -6.59 1.39 2.85
CA ASP A 125 -7.37 1.86 3.99
C ASP A 125 -8.20 3.05 3.53
N ILE A 126 -9.38 2.77 2.95
CA ILE A 126 -10.29 3.82 2.46
C ILE A 126 -11.09 4.42 3.63
N ILE A 127 -11.20 3.73 4.78
CA ILE A 127 -11.96 4.24 5.93
C ILE A 127 -11.30 5.51 6.47
N LYS A 128 -9.98 5.50 6.66
CA LYS A 128 -9.24 6.71 7.09
C LYS A 128 -9.26 7.85 6.06
N GLU A 129 -9.53 7.57 4.78
CA GLU A 129 -9.67 8.61 3.75
C GLU A 129 -10.84 9.54 4.04
N TYR A 130 -11.96 9.03 4.57
CA TYR A 130 -13.11 9.87 4.93
C TYR A 130 -12.86 10.74 6.16
N LEU A 131 -11.93 10.32 7.03
CA LEU A 131 -11.69 10.96 8.33
C LEU A 131 -10.55 11.97 8.31
N SER A 132 -9.51 11.75 7.50
CA SER A 132 -8.26 12.52 7.60
C SER A 132 -7.58 12.88 6.29
N ARG A 133 -7.67 12.05 5.25
CA ARG A 133 -6.77 12.14 4.09
C ARG A 133 -7.44 12.62 2.79
N GLY A 134 -8.71 12.30 2.57
CA GLY A 134 -9.55 12.90 1.53
C GLY A 134 -9.41 12.33 0.11
N THR A 135 -8.67 11.24 -0.13
CA THR A 135 -8.52 10.65 -1.48
C THR A 135 -9.46 9.45 -1.71
N TYR A 136 -10.71 9.55 -1.23
CA TYR A 136 -11.76 8.56 -1.51
C TYR A 136 -12.45 8.86 -2.85
N ILE A 137 -13.01 7.81 -3.48
CA ILE A 137 -13.76 7.92 -4.74
C ILE A 137 -15.22 7.51 -4.54
N CYS A 138 -15.42 6.30 -4.03
CA CYS A 138 -16.76 5.75 -3.81
C CYS A 138 -17.32 6.15 -2.44
N PRO A 139 -18.65 6.03 -2.21
CA PRO A 139 -19.23 6.08 -0.87
C PRO A 139 -18.71 4.96 0.06
N PRO A 140 -18.91 5.06 1.39
CA PRO A 140 -18.31 4.12 2.34
C PRO A 140 -18.61 2.63 2.10
N LYS A 141 -19.85 2.26 1.76
CA LYS A 141 -20.24 0.85 1.56
C LYS A 141 -19.51 0.17 0.40
N PRO A 142 -19.51 0.72 -0.85
CA PRO A 142 -18.70 0.15 -1.93
C PRO A 142 -17.20 0.21 -1.65
N SER A 143 -16.70 1.22 -0.93
CA SER A 143 -15.29 1.26 -0.53
C SER A 143 -14.89 0.12 0.40
N LEU A 144 -15.69 -0.16 1.44
CA LEU A 144 -15.46 -1.31 2.31
C LEU A 144 -15.42 -2.61 1.52
N ARG A 145 -16.35 -2.77 0.56
CA ARG A 145 -16.34 -3.92 -0.35
C ARG A 145 -15.02 -4.03 -1.13
N MET A 146 -14.51 -2.93 -1.70
CA MET A 146 -13.24 -2.94 -2.45
C MET A 146 -12.06 -3.36 -1.57
N ILE A 147 -12.00 -2.87 -0.33
CA ILE A 147 -10.96 -3.25 0.64
C ILE A 147 -10.94 -4.76 0.84
N THR A 148 -12.10 -5.34 1.15
CA THR A 148 -12.21 -6.77 1.47
C THR A 148 -12.18 -7.67 0.26
N ASP A 149 -12.54 -7.19 -0.94
CA ASP A 149 -12.37 -7.92 -2.21
C ASP A 149 -10.86 -8.09 -2.54
N ILE A 150 -10.02 -7.06 -2.31
CA ILE A 150 -8.55 -7.20 -2.40
C ILE A 150 -8.04 -8.21 -1.38
N ALA A 151 -8.54 -8.15 -0.14
CA ALA A 151 -8.12 -9.07 0.91
C ALA A 151 -8.44 -10.53 0.53
N ALA A 152 -9.66 -10.81 0.07
CA ALA A 152 -10.03 -12.14 -0.40
C ALA A 152 -9.18 -12.60 -1.60
N TYR A 153 -8.93 -11.71 -2.58
CA TYR A 153 -8.12 -12.02 -3.77
C TYR A 153 -6.67 -12.36 -3.41
N THR A 154 -6.02 -11.54 -2.60
CA THR A 154 -4.61 -11.74 -2.21
C THR A 154 -4.41 -13.02 -1.41
N ARG A 155 -5.39 -13.45 -0.60
CA ARG A 155 -5.36 -14.76 0.08
C ARG A 155 -5.18 -15.92 -0.91
N GLU A 156 -5.86 -15.84 -2.04
CA GLU A 156 -5.91 -16.93 -3.01
C GLU A 156 -4.73 -16.89 -3.98
N HIS A 157 -4.36 -15.71 -4.46
CA HIS A 157 -3.42 -15.56 -5.56
C HIS A 157 -2.06 -14.95 -5.17
N LEU A 158 -2.02 -14.18 -4.07
CA LEU A 158 -0.83 -13.46 -3.60
C LEU A 158 -0.58 -13.73 -2.10
N PRO A 159 -0.37 -14.99 -1.68
CA PRO A 159 -0.39 -15.37 -0.26
C PRO A 159 0.69 -14.73 0.61
N LYS A 160 1.68 -14.05 0.01
CA LYS A 160 2.74 -13.30 0.68
C LYS A 160 2.51 -11.78 0.70
N TRP A 161 1.43 -11.31 0.09
CA TRP A 161 1.04 -9.90 0.07
C TRP A 161 0.23 -9.54 1.31
N ASN A 162 0.48 -8.35 1.88
CA ASN A 162 -0.33 -7.79 2.95
C ASN A 162 -1.47 -6.97 2.29
N PRO A 163 -2.74 -7.39 2.43
CA PRO A 163 -3.85 -6.81 1.67
C PRO A 163 -4.28 -5.43 2.13
N MET A 164 -3.89 -5.04 3.33
CA MET A 164 -4.26 -3.77 3.94
C MET A 164 -3.21 -3.40 4.97
N ASN A 165 -2.92 -2.11 5.02
CA ASN A 165 -2.14 -1.49 6.07
C ASN A 165 -3.01 -0.44 6.76
N VAL A 166 -3.62 -0.80 7.89
CA VAL A 166 -4.46 0.10 8.70
C VAL A 166 -3.62 1.29 9.12
N CYS A 167 -3.95 2.47 8.62
CA CYS A 167 -3.04 3.60 8.63
C CYS A 167 -3.52 4.71 9.54
N SER A 168 -3.04 4.66 10.77
CA SER A 168 -3.38 5.60 11.82
C SER A 168 -2.53 6.88 11.77
N TYR A 169 -1.37 6.83 11.11
CA TYR A 169 -0.49 7.98 10.85
C TYR A 169 -1.25 9.26 10.45
N HIS A 170 -2.13 9.17 9.44
CA HIS A 170 -2.88 10.33 8.96
C HIS A 170 -3.89 10.89 9.96
N LEU A 171 -4.39 10.06 10.87
CA LEU A 171 -5.31 10.50 11.92
C LEU A 171 -4.55 11.41 12.89
N GLN A 172 -3.34 11.01 13.29
CA GLN A 172 -2.50 11.82 14.18
C GLN A 172 -2.04 13.11 13.49
N GLU A 173 -1.65 13.06 12.21
CA GLU A 173 -1.31 14.25 11.42
C GLU A 173 -2.51 15.21 11.24
N ALA A 174 -3.75 14.68 11.27
CA ALA A 174 -4.98 15.49 11.27
C ALA A 174 -5.36 16.02 12.67
N GLY A 175 -4.61 15.67 13.72
CA GLY A 175 -4.77 16.17 15.08
C GLY A 175 -5.35 15.19 16.10
N ALA A 176 -5.52 13.91 15.75
CA ALA A 176 -5.95 12.90 16.72
C ALA A 176 -4.91 12.72 17.84
N THR A 177 -5.36 12.48 19.07
CA THR A 177 -4.48 12.03 20.15
C THR A 177 -4.06 10.56 19.95
N PRO A 178 -3.00 10.05 20.62
CA PRO A 178 -2.57 8.66 20.51
C PRO A 178 -3.67 7.67 20.92
N GLU A 179 -4.49 8.04 21.89
CA GLU A 179 -5.65 7.25 22.31
C GLU A 179 -6.71 7.19 21.21
N GLU A 180 -7.01 8.32 20.55
CA GLU A 180 -7.92 8.40 19.42
C GLU A 180 -7.36 7.65 18.20
N GLU A 181 -6.07 7.82 17.89
CA GLU A 181 -5.34 7.13 16.84
C GLU A 181 -5.48 5.61 16.99
N LEU A 182 -5.16 5.09 18.18
CA LEU A 182 -5.25 3.65 18.47
C LEU A 182 -6.70 3.17 18.40
N ALA A 183 -7.64 3.90 19.00
CA ALA A 183 -9.05 3.53 19.00
C ALA A 183 -9.63 3.47 17.58
N PHE A 184 -9.37 4.48 16.76
CA PHE A 184 -9.85 4.55 15.38
C PHE A 184 -9.18 3.50 14.49
N ALA A 185 -7.89 3.22 14.68
CA ALA A 185 -7.19 2.17 13.95
C ALA A 185 -7.78 0.78 14.26
N LEU A 186 -7.97 0.46 15.54
CA LEU A 186 -8.55 -0.83 15.94
C LEU A 186 -10.01 -0.97 15.52
N ALA A 187 -10.79 0.12 15.58
CA ALA A 187 -12.16 0.13 15.07
C ALA A 187 -12.21 -0.10 13.55
N THR A 188 -11.30 0.53 12.80
CA THR A 188 -11.13 0.34 11.35
C THR A 188 -10.79 -1.11 11.02
N ALA A 189 -9.81 -1.69 11.73
CA ALA A 189 -9.43 -3.09 11.55
C ALA A 189 -10.60 -4.03 11.84
N THR A 190 -11.35 -3.78 12.91
CA THR A 190 -12.54 -4.59 13.28
C THR A 190 -13.60 -4.53 12.19
N ALA A 191 -13.95 -3.34 11.71
CA ALA A 191 -14.96 -3.18 10.65
C ALA A 191 -14.58 -3.91 9.35
N VAL A 192 -13.31 -3.86 8.96
CA VAL A 192 -12.81 -4.58 7.77
C VAL A 192 -12.83 -6.09 7.99
N LEU A 193 -12.39 -6.56 9.16
CA LEU A 193 -12.37 -7.98 9.48
C LEU A 193 -13.78 -8.58 9.59
N ASP A 194 -14.75 -7.83 10.12
CA ASP A 194 -16.15 -8.26 10.20
C ASP A 194 -16.77 -8.45 8.80
N ASP A 195 -16.53 -7.53 7.86
CA ASP A 195 -16.97 -7.68 6.48
C ASP A 195 -16.22 -8.82 5.76
N LEU A 196 -14.91 -8.93 5.96
CA LEU A 196 -14.08 -9.98 5.35
C LEU A 196 -14.50 -11.38 5.81
N LYS A 197 -14.91 -11.54 7.06
CA LYS A 197 -15.38 -12.81 7.61
C LYS A 197 -16.55 -13.39 6.80
N GLY A 198 -17.39 -12.55 6.21
CA GLY A 198 -18.48 -12.99 5.32
C GLY A 198 -18.03 -13.40 3.91
N LYS A 199 -16.76 -13.19 3.55
CA LYS A 199 -16.22 -13.40 2.20
C LYS A 199 -15.18 -14.51 2.10
N VAL A 200 -14.69 -15.02 3.23
CA VAL A 200 -13.69 -16.09 3.27
C VAL A 200 -14.19 -17.26 4.11
N PRO A 201 -13.81 -18.51 3.78
CA PRO A 201 -14.06 -19.66 4.65
C PRO A 201 -13.51 -19.45 6.07
N ASP A 202 -14.24 -19.91 7.08
CA ASP A 202 -13.89 -19.75 8.50
C ASP A 202 -12.48 -20.27 8.83
N GLU A 203 -12.04 -21.35 8.19
CA GLU A 203 -10.70 -21.94 8.38
C GLU A 203 -9.56 -21.02 7.90
N HIS A 204 -9.84 -20.12 6.95
CA HIS A 204 -8.85 -19.19 6.40
C HIS A 204 -8.82 -17.85 7.13
N PHE A 205 -9.89 -17.50 7.85
CA PHE A 205 -10.02 -16.21 8.52
C PHE A 205 -8.86 -15.90 9.50
N PRO A 206 -8.38 -16.82 10.36
CA PRO A 206 -7.25 -16.53 11.25
C PRO A 206 -5.96 -16.13 10.51
N ALA A 207 -5.69 -16.76 9.36
CA ALA A 207 -4.53 -16.41 8.55
C ALA A 207 -4.66 -15.00 7.94
N MET A 208 -5.89 -14.60 7.58
CA MET A 208 -6.18 -13.26 7.09
C MET A 208 -6.00 -12.19 8.17
N VAL A 209 -6.43 -12.46 9.40
CA VAL A 209 -6.17 -11.57 10.55
C VAL A 209 -4.66 -11.33 10.70
N GLY A 210 -3.84 -12.39 10.60
CA GLY A 210 -2.38 -12.29 10.66
C GLY A 210 -1.72 -11.56 9.48
N ARG A 211 -2.47 -11.24 8.42
CA ARG A 211 -1.99 -10.49 7.23
C ARG A 211 -2.36 -9.01 7.24
N ILE A 212 -3.28 -8.58 8.11
CA ILE A 212 -3.56 -7.16 8.30
C ILE A 212 -2.36 -6.52 8.99
N SER A 213 -1.72 -5.54 8.33
CA SER A 213 -0.63 -4.77 8.93
C SER A 213 -1.13 -3.41 9.42
N PHE A 214 -0.30 -2.73 10.21
CA PHE A 214 -0.57 -1.40 10.73
C PHE A 214 0.56 -0.43 10.35
N PHE A 215 0.18 0.82 10.07
CA PHE A 215 1.09 1.94 9.88
C PHE A 215 0.77 3.04 10.89
N VAL A 216 1.55 3.04 11.96
CA VAL A 216 1.47 3.95 13.10
C VAL A 216 2.51 5.06 13.00
N ASN A 217 2.24 6.20 13.64
CA ASN A 217 3.22 7.27 13.76
C ASN A 217 4.26 6.96 14.86
N ALA A 218 5.32 7.76 14.89
CA ALA A 218 6.21 7.90 16.03
C ALA A 218 6.39 9.41 16.28
N GLY A 219 5.49 9.97 17.08
CA GLY A 219 5.48 11.38 17.42
C GLY A 219 6.61 11.81 18.38
N ILE A 220 6.59 13.09 18.78
CA ILE A 220 7.62 13.66 19.67
C ILE A 220 7.53 13.16 21.13
N ARG A 221 6.41 12.52 21.52
CA ARG A 221 6.17 12.05 22.89
C ARG A 221 6.73 10.65 23.10
N PHE A 222 8.05 10.56 23.20
CA PHE A 222 8.80 9.28 23.24
C PHE A 222 8.27 8.18 24.18
N VAL A 223 7.68 8.51 25.35
CA VAL A 223 7.17 7.49 26.29
C VAL A 223 5.72 7.09 25.98
N THR A 224 4.96 7.97 25.35
CA THR A 224 3.55 7.73 25.01
C THR A 224 3.43 6.95 23.71
N GLU A 225 4.30 7.23 22.74
CA GLU A 225 4.45 6.50 21.47
C GLU A 225 5.13 5.14 21.69
#